data_AF-A0A1H8DFT3-F1
#
_entry.id   AF-A0A1H8DFT3-F1
#
_cell.length_a   1.000
_cell.length_b   1.000
_cell.length_c   1.000
_cell.angle_alpha   90.00
_cell.angle_beta   90.00
_cell.angle_gamma   90.00
#
_symmetry.space_group_name_H-M   'P 1'
#
loop_
_entity.id
_entity.type
_entity.pdbx_description
1 polymer ?
#
loop_
_entity_poly.entity_id
_entity_poly.type
_entity_poly.pdbx_seq_one_letter_code
_entity_poly.pdbx_strand_id
1 'polypeptide(L)'
;MSRASIDWNAIRPLNGGRDKGFEELCSQLARCESPSHARFVRKGTPDAGVECYAVLQDGSEWAWQSKYFDSLGDSQWQQIDKSIKAAVEKHPRVVRYFVCVPIDLPDGRIGGQKSAKEKWDDHVEKWVKWASAKGMSVEFVYWGSHELLERLTRSEHVGRVQFWFDVRGFDAAWFNARLNEALRTAGPRYTPEVHVELPIAGEFEAFGRTARFFDSQKANARNIREKLRPLEYSKVAADAKIAVELTSLSSKVQAVLSSLARIDHRGRDHRVGTHR
;
A
#
# COMPACT_ATOMS: atom_id res chain seq x y z
N MET A 1 5.74 9.49 6.59
CA MET A 1 6.37 8.16 6.72
C MET A 1 7.40 8.06 5.60
N SER A 2 8.68 7.91 5.93
CA SER A 2 9.71 7.62 4.92
C SER A 2 9.34 6.32 4.24
N ARG A 3 9.05 6.36 2.94
CA ARG A 3 8.87 5.16 2.14
C ARG A 3 10.20 4.42 2.25
N ALA A 4 10.23 3.29 2.95
CA ALA A 4 11.45 2.52 2.99
C ALA A 4 11.77 2.11 1.55
N SER A 5 12.90 2.60 1.05
CA SER A 5 13.32 2.31 -0.32
C SER A 5 13.75 0.86 -0.37
N ILE A 6 12.95 0.01 -1.02
CA ILE A 6 13.32 -1.38 -1.28
C ILE A 6 14.36 -1.38 -2.39
N ASP A 7 15.52 -1.96 -2.11
CA ASP A 7 16.58 -2.21 -3.09
C ASP A 7 16.57 -3.71 -3.44
N TRP A 8 16.32 -4.03 -4.69
CA TRP A 8 16.32 -5.42 -5.17
C TRP A 8 17.68 -6.09 -4.97
N ASN A 9 18.79 -5.34 -5.00
CA ASN A 9 20.12 -5.87 -4.71
C ASN A 9 20.32 -6.24 -3.23
N ALA A 10 19.49 -5.70 -2.34
CA ALA A 10 19.50 -6.05 -0.93
C ALA A 10 18.64 -7.28 -0.61
N ILE A 11 18.00 -7.90 -1.61
CA ILE A 11 17.19 -9.09 -1.37
C ILE A 11 18.01 -10.19 -0.70
N ARG A 12 17.45 -10.74 0.37
CA ARG A 12 18.05 -11.80 1.17
C ARG A 12 18.28 -13.03 0.28
N PRO A 13 19.52 -13.55 0.19
CA PRO A 13 19.77 -14.78 -0.55
C PRO A 13 19.10 -15.98 0.14
N LEU A 14 18.62 -16.92 -0.66
CA LEU A 14 18.08 -18.19 -0.21
C LEU A 14 18.83 -19.32 -0.92
N ASN A 15 19.15 -20.41 -0.22
CA ASN A 15 19.81 -21.59 -0.81
C ASN A 15 21.03 -21.25 -1.68
N GLY A 16 21.81 -20.24 -1.29
CA GLY A 16 23.05 -19.84 -1.95
C GLY A 16 22.94 -18.72 -3.00
N GLY A 17 21.75 -18.17 -3.27
CA GLY A 17 21.59 -17.15 -4.33
C GLY A 17 20.49 -16.11 -4.07
N ARG A 18 20.69 -14.89 -4.59
CA ARG A 18 19.67 -13.82 -4.57
C ARG A 18 18.55 -14.08 -5.57
N ASP A 19 18.88 -14.68 -6.71
CA ASP A 19 17.93 -15.20 -7.68
C ASP A 19 16.92 -16.15 -7.02
N LYS A 20 17.40 -17.05 -6.16
CA LYS A 20 16.55 -17.97 -5.38
C LYS A 20 15.73 -17.26 -4.32
N GLY A 21 16.27 -16.22 -3.71
CA GLY A 21 15.50 -15.35 -2.82
C GLY A 21 14.36 -14.63 -3.56
N PHE A 22 14.63 -14.12 -4.76
CA PHE A 22 13.65 -13.45 -5.59
C PHE A 22 12.56 -14.40 -6.11
N GLU A 23 12.94 -15.58 -6.60
CA GLU A 23 12.00 -16.65 -7.01
C GLU A 23 11.03 -17.01 -5.88
N GLU A 24 11.53 -17.15 -4.65
CA GLU A 24 10.71 -17.46 -3.49
C GLU A 24 9.82 -16.28 -3.08
N LEU A 25 10.34 -15.05 -3.06
CA LEU A 25 9.53 -13.86 -2.80
C LEU A 25 8.35 -13.74 -3.77
N CYS A 26 8.60 -13.86 -5.08
CA CYS A 26 7.53 -13.83 -6.08
C CYS A 26 6.51 -14.96 -5.88
N SER A 27 6.97 -16.17 -5.53
CA SER A 27 6.09 -17.31 -5.24
C SER A 27 5.21 -17.06 -4.01
N GLN A 28 5.74 -16.40 -2.98
CA GLN A 28 4.97 -16.01 -1.79
C GLN A 28 3.91 -14.94 -2.11
N LEU A 29 4.24 -13.99 -2.98
CA LEU A 29 3.27 -12.99 -3.47
C LEU A 29 2.19 -13.66 -4.34
N ALA A 30 2.59 -14.55 -5.25
CA ALA A 30 1.67 -15.33 -6.08
C ALA A 30 0.70 -16.18 -5.24
N ARG A 31 1.17 -16.81 -4.15
CA ARG A 31 0.32 -17.55 -3.20
C ARG A 31 -0.74 -16.64 -2.57
N CYS A 32 -0.42 -15.39 -2.28
CA CYS A 32 -1.36 -14.44 -1.67
C CYS A 32 -2.40 -13.91 -2.65
N GLU A 33 -2.01 -13.70 -3.91
CA GLU A 33 -2.92 -13.21 -4.95
C GLU A 33 -3.66 -14.31 -5.71
N SER A 34 -3.35 -15.58 -5.41
CA SER A 34 -4.10 -16.70 -5.94
C SER A 34 -5.55 -16.63 -5.48
N PRO A 35 -6.53 -16.86 -6.38
CA PRO A 35 -7.94 -16.80 -6.01
C PRO A 35 -8.30 -17.70 -4.83
N SER A 36 -9.31 -17.31 -4.07
CA SER A 36 -9.79 -18.11 -2.94
C SER A 36 -10.14 -19.53 -3.41
N HIS A 37 -9.77 -20.52 -2.59
CA HIS A 37 -9.92 -21.95 -2.88
C HIS A 37 -9.09 -22.50 -4.05
N ALA A 38 -8.26 -21.68 -4.72
CA ALA A 38 -7.32 -22.22 -5.70
C ALA A 38 -6.27 -23.10 -5.02
N ARG A 39 -5.95 -24.24 -5.63
CA ARG A 39 -4.86 -25.09 -5.16
C ARG A 39 -3.55 -24.56 -5.70
N PHE A 40 -2.77 -23.93 -4.83
CA PHE A 40 -1.46 -23.41 -5.19
C PHE A 40 -0.35 -24.45 -5.01
N VAL A 41 0.55 -24.53 -5.98
CA VAL A 41 1.69 -25.43 -6.05
C VAL A 41 2.97 -24.65 -6.28
N ARG A 42 3.92 -24.75 -5.34
CA ARG A 42 5.32 -24.34 -5.52
C ARG A 42 6.09 -25.52 -6.10
N LYS A 43 6.80 -25.32 -7.21
CA LYS A 43 7.59 -26.39 -7.85
C LYS A 43 9.02 -26.38 -7.35
N GLY A 44 9.62 -27.57 -7.25
CA GLY A 44 11.07 -27.73 -7.20
C GLY A 44 11.64 -27.93 -8.60
N THR A 45 12.96 -28.00 -8.70
CA THR A 45 13.64 -28.33 -9.97
C THR A 45 13.46 -29.82 -10.31
N PRO A 46 13.19 -30.19 -11.58
CA PRO A 46 12.92 -29.34 -12.73
C PRO A 46 11.50 -28.74 -12.74
N ASP A 47 11.40 -27.45 -13.06
CA ASP A 47 10.24 -26.59 -12.85
C ASP A 47 9.27 -26.50 -14.05
N ALA A 48 9.62 -27.07 -15.20
CA ALA A 48 8.88 -26.97 -16.46
C ALA A 48 8.56 -25.52 -16.90
N GLY A 49 9.43 -24.56 -16.56
CA GLY A 49 9.29 -23.16 -16.96
C GLY A 49 8.29 -22.36 -16.11
N VAL A 50 7.91 -22.85 -14.93
CA VAL A 50 7.11 -22.09 -13.96
C VAL A 50 7.62 -22.34 -12.53
N GLU A 51 7.82 -21.29 -11.74
CA GLU A 51 8.22 -21.43 -10.33
C GLU A 51 7.07 -21.96 -9.47
N CYS A 52 5.86 -21.50 -9.78
CA CYS A 52 4.63 -21.90 -9.11
C CYS A 52 3.42 -21.69 -10.02
N TYR A 53 2.32 -22.34 -9.66
CA TYR A 53 1.04 -22.17 -10.33
C TYR A 53 -0.13 -22.39 -9.35
N ALA A 54 -1.27 -21.79 -9.67
CA ALA A 54 -2.52 -21.95 -8.95
C ALA A 54 -3.53 -22.62 -9.88
N VAL A 55 -4.12 -23.73 -9.42
CA VAL A 55 -5.22 -24.41 -10.13
C VAL A 55 -6.54 -23.88 -9.59
N LEU A 56 -7.32 -23.27 -10.48
CA LEU A 56 -8.63 -22.70 -10.20
C LEU A 56 -9.70 -23.77 -10.12
N GLN A 57 -10.90 -23.40 -9.66
CA GLN A 57 -12.01 -24.34 -9.48
C GLN A 57 -12.48 -24.98 -10.80
N ASP A 58 -12.40 -24.23 -11.91
CA ASP A 58 -12.69 -24.72 -13.26
C ASP A 58 -11.55 -25.56 -13.87
N GLY A 59 -10.46 -25.76 -13.12
CA GLY A 59 -9.28 -26.49 -13.55
C GLY A 59 -8.29 -25.66 -14.39
N SER A 60 -8.60 -24.40 -14.71
CA SER A 60 -7.66 -23.51 -15.37
C SER A 60 -6.50 -23.13 -14.44
N GLU A 61 -5.38 -22.70 -15.01
CA GLU A 61 -4.14 -22.47 -14.28
C GLU A 61 -3.67 -21.03 -14.45
N TRP A 62 -3.26 -20.42 -13.33
CA TRP A 62 -2.41 -19.22 -13.34
C TRP A 62 -0.99 -19.66 -13.01
N ALA A 63 -0.01 -19.21 -13.78
CA ALA A 63 1.38 -19.62 -13.64
C ALA A 63 2.29 -18.40 -13.47
N TRP A 64 3.34 -18.53 -12.65
CA TRP A 64 4.33 -17.49 -12.43
C TRP A 64 5.72 -18.02 -12.73
N GLN A 65 6.50 -17.25 -13.48
CA GLN A 65 7.94 -17.44 -13.64
C GLN A 65 8.68 -16.20 -13.20
N SER A 66 9.66 -16.39 -12.32
CA SER A 66 10.53 -15.33 -11.85
C SER A 66 11.87 -15.38 -12.56
N LYS A 67 12.42 -14.21 -12.87
CA LYS A 67 13.80 -14.06 -13.34
C LYS A 67 14.44 -12.86 -12.66
N TYR A 68 15.51 -13.10 -11.91
CA TYR A 68 16.29 -12.06 -11.28
C TYR A 68 17.39 -11.60 -12.25
N PHE A 69 17.22 -10.44 -12.86
CA PHE A 69 18.12 -9.88 -13.86
C PHE A 69 18.56 -8.47 -13.44
N ASP A 70 19.77 -8.09 -13.85
CA ASP A 70 20.28 -6.71 -13.69
C ASP A 70 19.92 -5.83 -14.91
N SER A 71 19.62 -6.44 -16.06
CA SER A 71 19.20 -5.76 -17.29
C SER A 71 18.36 -6.70 -18.18
N LEU A 72 17.64 -6.13 -19.16
CA LEU A 72 16.81 -6.88 -20.12
C LEU A 72 17.39 -6.81 -21.54
N GLY A 73 18.47 -7.58 -21.76
CA GLY A 73 19.06 -7.80 -23.08
C GLY A 73 18.48 -9.01 -23.81
N ASP A 74 18.98 -9.28 -25.02
CA ASP A 74 18.45 -10.35 -25.87
C ASP A 74 18.61 -11.74 -25.25
N SER A 75 19.67 -11.98 -24.46
CA SER A 75 19.87 -13.24 -23.75
C SER A 75 18.84 -13.45 -22.62
N GLN A 76 18.44 -12.38 -21.92
CA GLN A 76 17.36 -12.45 -20.92
C GLN A 76 16.01 -12.74 -21.57
N TRP A 77 15.71 -12.08 -22.69
CA TRP A 77 14.50 -12.37 -23.46
C TRP A 77 14.45 -13.80 -23.97
N GLN A 78 15.57 -14.36 -24.44
CA GLN A 78 15.66 -15.78 -24.83
C GLN A 78 15.40 -16.74 -23.66
N GLN A 79 15.82 -16.40 -22.44
CA GLN A 79 15.52 -17.20 -21.25
C GLN A 79 14.03 -17.16 -20.87
N ILE A 80 13.37 -16.00 -21.00
CA ILE A 80 11.93 -15.86 -20.79
C ILE A 80 11.17 -16.67 -21.85
N ASP A 81 11.55 -16.53 -23.13
CA ASP A 81 11.00 -17.31 -24.24
C ASP A 81 11.06 -18.81 -23.98
N LYS A 82 12.21 -19.31 -23.53
CA LYS A 82 12.40 -20.74 -23.23
C LYS A 82 11.47 -21.21 -22.11
N SER A 83 11.26 -20.37 -21.09
CA SER A 83 10.39 -20.70 -19.95
C SER A 83 8.92 -20.75 -20.40
N ILE A 84 8.46 -19.74 -21.13
CA ILE A 84 7.10 -19.68 -21.66
C ILE A 84 6.82 -20.81 -22.64
N LYS A 85 7.77 -21.13 -23.54
CA LYS A 85 7.62 -22.26 -24.46
C LYS A 85 7.44 -23.57 -23.70
N ALA A 86 8.27 -23.82 -22.67
CA ALA A 86 8.14 -25.00 -21.83
C ALA A 86 6.80 -25.04 -21.07
N ALA A 87 6.32 -23.90 -20.58
CA ALA A 87 5.05 -23.81 -19.88
C ALA A 87 3.86 -24.08 -20.81
N VAL A 88 3.84 -23.47 -22.01
CA VAL A 88 2.81 -23.74 -23.04
C VAL A 88 2.79 -25.23 -23.42
N GLU A 89 3.94 -25.90 -23.46
CA GLU A 89 4.01 -27.33 -23.77
C GLU A 89 3.55 -28.22 -22.61
N LYS A 90 3.82 -27.84 -21.36
CA LYS A 90 3.67 -28.73 -20.19
C LYS A 90 2.50 -28.37 -19.27
N HIS A 91 1.90 -27.20 -19.44
CA HIS A 91 0.79 -26.68 -18.68
C HIS A 91 -0.36 -26.24 -19.60
N PRO A 92 -1.07 -27.19 -20.25
CA PRO A 92 -2.06 -26.90 -21.30
C PRO A 92 -3.31 -26.16 -20.82
N ARG A 93 -3.50 -26.02 -19.51
CA ARG A 93 -4.64 -25.31 -18.91
C ARG A 93 -4.30 -23.91 -18.41
N VAL A 94 -3.07 -23.43 -18.65
CA VAL A 94 -2.70 -22.06 -18.29
C VAL A 94 -3.56 -21.07 -19.08
N VAL A 95 -4.14 -20.12 -18.36
CA VAL A 95 -4.92 -19.00 -18.92
C VAL A 95 -4.30 -17.64 -18.58
N ARG A 96 -3.48 -17.59 -17.53
CA ARG A 96 -2.63 -16.43 -17.19
C ARG A 96 -1.22 -16.86 -16.87
N TYR A 97 -0.26 -16.15 -17.45
CA TYR A 97 1.15 -16.36 -17.22
C TYR A 97 1.82 -15.06 -16.80
N PHE A 98 2.34 -15.03 -15.58
CA PHE A 98 3.02 -13.88 -15.00
C PHE A 98 4.53 -14.02 -15.14
N VAL A 99 5.17 -12.99 -15.71
CA VAL A 99 6.63 -12.86 -15.81
C VAL A 99 7.08 -11.86 -14.75
N CYS A 100 7.74 -12.33 -13.69
CA CYS A 100 8.21 -11.50 -12.60
C CYS A 100 9.70 -11.16 -12.78
N VAL A 101 10.03 -9.88 -12.90
CA VAL A 101 11.41 -9.38 -13.08
C VAL A 101 11.57 -8.08 -12.27
N PRO A 102 12.67 -7.89 -11.53
CA PRO A 102 12.86 -6.71 -10.69
C PRO A 102 13.28 -5.45 -11.49
N ILE A 103 12.75 -5.29 -12.71
CA ILE A 103 13.11 -4.22 -13.64
C ILE A 103 11.82 -3.64 -14.25
N ASP A 104 11.69 -2.32 -14.23
CA ASP A 104 10.64 -1.63 -14.99
C ASP A 104 11.06 -1.50 -16.46
N LEU A 105 10.13 -1.70 -17.39
CA LEU A 105 10.38 -1.64 -18.83
C LEU A 105 10.49 -0.18 -19.28
N PRO A 106 11.68 0.32 -19.68
CA PRO A 106 11.79 1.70 -20.17
C PRO A 106 11.06 1.86 -21.51
N ASP A 107 10.37 3.00 -21.68
CA ASP A 107 9.70 3.42 -22.93
C ASP A 107 10.29 4.74 -23.45
N GLY A 108 11.58 4.72 -23.81
CA GLY A 108 12.32 5.92 -24.20
C GLY A 108 11.89 6.56 -25.53
N ARG A 109 11.10 5.86 -26.36
CA ARG A 109 10.63 6.31 -27.69
C ARG A 109 11.71 6.99 -28.55
N ILE A 110 12.88 6.36 -28.63
CA ILE A 110 14.04 6.86 -29.36
C ILE A 110 14.03 6.27 -30.77
N GLY A 111 14.12 7.13 -31.80
CA GLY A 111 14.15 6.68 -33.19
C GLY A 111 15.29 5.70 -33.48
N GLY A 112 14.97 4.56 -34.08
CA GLY A 112 15.95 3.55 -34.51
C GLY A 112 16.31 2.50 -33.45
N GLN A 113 15.75 2.56 -32.23
CA GLN A 113 15.94 1.54 -31.20
C GLN A 113 14.62 1.15 -30.55
N LYS A 114 14.34 -0.16 -30.47
CA LYS A 114 13.18 -0.64 -29.73
C LYS A 114 13.40 -0.50 -28.23
N SER A 115 12.44 0.10 -27.54
CA SER A 115 12.39 0.18 -26.09
C SER A 115 12.16 -1.20 -25.46
N ALA A 116 12.44 -1.37 -24.17
CA ALA A 116 12.16 -2.66 -23.52
C ALA A 116 10.65 -2.95 -23.46
N LYS A 117 9.82 -1.89 -23.41
CA LYS A 117 8.36 -2.01 -23.50
C LYS A 117 7.91 -2.48 -24.88
N GLU A 118 8.46 -1.93 -25.96
CA GLU A 118 8.17 -2.40 -27.32
C GLU A 118 8.63 -3.84 -27.53
N LYS A 119 9.81 -4.21 -27.01
CA LYS A 119 10.28 -5.60 -27.03
C LYS A 119 9.33 -6.52 -26.27
N TRP A 120 8.86 -6.14 -25.08
CA TRP A 120 7.86 -6.91 -24.35
C TRP A 120 6.59 -7.14 -25.19
N ASP A 121 6.08 -6.10 -25.85
CA ASP A 121 4.87 -6.21 -26.68
C ASP A 121 5.08 -7.17 -27.87
N ASP A 122 6.22 -7.07 -28.58
CA ASP A 122 6.58 -8.02 -29.64
C ASP A 122 6.63 -9.48 -29.12
N HIS A 123 7.20 -9.66 -27.92
CA HIS A 123 7.31 -10.96 -27.28
C HIS A 123 5.94 -11.50 -26.87
N VAL A 124 5.03 -10.66 -26.35
CA VAL A 124 3.65 -11.05 -26.04
C VAL A 124 2.93 -11.52 -27.30
N GLU A 125 3.03 -10.81 -28.44
CA GLU A 125 2.44 -11.25 -29.69
C GLU A 125 2.97 -12.63 -30.14
N LYS A 126 4.28 -12.82 -30.00
CA LYS A 126 4.95 -14.09 -30.30
C LYS A 126 4.45 -15.22 -29.40
N TRP A 127 4.31 -14.99 -28.10
CA TRP A 127 3.85 -16.01 -27.15
C TRP A 127 2.37 -16.33 -27.32
N VAL A 128 1.53 -15.34 -27.63
CA VAL A 128 0.12 -15.55 -27.97
C VAL A 128 -0.01 -16.47 -29.19
N LYS A 129 0.83 -16.29 -30.22
CA LYS A 129 0.87 -17.20 -31.38
C LYS A 129 1.28 -18.62 -30.98
N TRP A 130 2.26 -18.78 -30.10
CA TRP A 130 2.67 -20.10 -29.60
C TRP A 130 1.55 -20.81 -28.82
N ALA A 131 0.88 -20.10 -27.92
CA ALA A 131 -0.25 -20.62 -27.16
C ALA A 131 -1.42 -20.99 -28.10
N SER A 132 -1.75 -20.11 -29.05
CA SER A 132 -2.85 -20.31 -30.00
C SER A 132 -2.62 -21.53 -30.89
N ALA A 133 -1.38 -21.78 -31.32
CA ALA A 133 -1.00 -22.98 -32.07
C ALA A 133 -1.21 -24.28 -31.27
N LYS A 134 -1.37 -24.21 -29.94
CA LYS A 134 -1.73 -25.31 -29.05
C LYS A 134 -3.22 -25.30 -28.66
N GLY A 135 -4.02 -24.43 -29.25
CA GLY A 135 -5.43 -24.25 -28.89
C GLY A 135 -5.64 -23.56 -27.54
N MET A 136 -4.63 -22.85 -27.03
CA MET A 136 -4.68 -22.15 -25.75
C MET A 136 -4.91 -20.65 -25.95
N SER A 137 -5.64 -20.02 -25.03
CA SER A 137 -5.75 -18.58 -24.90
C SER A 137 -5.11 -18.16 -23.57
N VAL A 138 -3.93 -17.53 -23.66
CA VAL A 138 -3.12 -17.17 -22.49
C VAL A 138 -2.90 -15.67 -22.46
N GLU A 139 -3.24 -15.04 -21.34
CA GLU A 139 -2.86 -13.67 -21.02
C GLU A 139 -1.46 -13.65 -20.40
N PHE A 140 -0.54 -12.88 -20.99
CA PHE A 140 0.81 -12.69 -20.48
C PHE A 140 0.91 -11.37 -19.72
N VAL A 141 1.29 -11.43 -18.45
CA VAL A 141 1.29 -10.28 -17.54
C VAL A 141 2.70 -10.05 -17.02
N TYR A 142 3.16 -8.81 -17.09
CA TYR A 142 4.47 -8.43 -16.55
C TYR A 142 4.34 -7.93 -15.11
N TRP A 143 5.13 -8.50 -14.20
CA TRP A 143 5.36 -7.96 -12.87
C TRP A 143 6.78 -7.40 -12.81
N GLY A 144 6.89 -6.11 -13.11
CA GLY A 144 8.13 -5.34 -13.01
C GLY A 144 8.43 -4.93 -11.57
N SER A 145 9.42 -4.04 -11.43
CA SER A 145 9.78 -3.49 -10.13
C SER A 145 8.58 -2.76 -9.52
N HIS A 146 7.87 -1.93 -10.28
CA HIS A 146 6.71 -1.19 -9.83
C HIS A 146 5.59 -2.11 -9.30
N GLU A 147 5.20 -3.13 -10.07
CA GLU A 147 4.12 -4.05 -9.71
C GLU A 147 4.47 -4.85 -8.45
N LEU A 148 5.74 -5.25 -8.29
CA LEU A 148 6.20 -5.96 -7.11
C LEU A 148 6.28 -5.03 -5.88
N LEU A 149 6.71 -3.77 -6.06
CA LEU A 149 6.74 -2.78 -4.99
C LEU A 149 5.34 -2.41 -4.50
N GLU A 150 4.37 -2.21 -5.40
CA GLU A 150 2.98 -1.95 -5.02
C GLU A 150 2.46 -3.05 -4.08
N ARG A 151 2.68 -4.31 -4.45
CA ARG A 151 2.34 -5.47 -3.61
C ARG A 151 3.04 -5.38 -2.26
N LEU A 152 4.36 -5.22 -2.24
CA LEU A 152 5.14 -5.18 -1.01
C LEU A 152 4.75 -4.03 -0.06
N THR A 153 4.11 -2.97 -0.56
CA THR A 153 3.61 -1.87 0.30
C THR A 153 2.33 -2.18 1.06
N ARG A 154 1.62 -3.27 0.74
CA ARG A 154 0.40 -3.66 1.48
C ARG A 154 0.76 -4.15 2.88
N SER A 155 -0.09 -3.85 3.87
CA SER A 155 0.18 -4.13 5.28
C SER A 155 0.43 -5.62 5.56
N GLU A 156 -0.25 -6.52 4.85
CA GLU A 156 -0.05 -7.97 4.94
C GLU A 156 1.35 -8.46 4.52
N HIS A 157 2.14 -7.61 3.86
CA HIS A 157 3.48 -7.91 3.37
C HIS A 157 4.60 -7.24 4.19
N VAL A 158 4.30 -6.55 5.30
CA VAL A 158 5.33 -5.94 6.17
C VAL A 158 6.35 -6.98 6.66
N GLY A 159 5.89 -8.16 7.09
CA GLY A 159 6.79 -9.25 7.49
C GLY A 159 7.66 -9.77 6.34
N ARG A 160 7.18 -9.71 5.09
CA ARG A 160 7.97 -10.07 3.90
C ARG A 160 9.01 -9.01 3.59
N VAL A 161 8.64 -7.73 3.68
CA VAL A 161 9.58 -6.61 3.51
C VAL A 161 10.72 -6.72 4.53
N GLN A 162 10.38 -6.98 5.80
CA GLN A 162 11.38 -7.22 6.84
C GLN A 162 12.23 -8.45 6.55
N PHE A 163 11.62 -9.59 6.23
CA PHE A 163 12.37 -10.84 6.02
C PHE A 163 13.31 -10.77 4.81
N TRP A 164 12.84 -10.21 3.70
CA TRP A 164 13.55 -10.21 2.42
C TRP A 164 14.51 -9.04 2.25
N PHE A 165 14.26 -7.88 2.87
CA PHE A 165 15.09 -6.68 2.66
C PHE A 165 15.70 -6.14 3.95
N ASP A 166 15.45 -6.77 5.09
CA ASP A 166 15.81 -6.28 6.43
C ASP A 166 15.33 -4.84 6.71
N VAL A 167 14.25 -4.46 6.02
CA VAL A 167 13.61 -3.17 6.16
C VAL A 167 12.50 -3.30 7.20
N ARG A 168 12.68 -2.63 8.35
CA ARG A 168 11.64 -2.62 9.39
C ARG A 168 10.43 -1.82 8.91
N GLY A 169 9.30 -2.49 8.71
CA GLY A 169 8.01 -1.82 8.62
C GLY A 169 7.40 -1.63 10.02
N PHE A 170 6.83 -0.46 10.27
CA PHE A 170 6.03 -0.23 11.48
C PHE A 170 4.58 -0.67 11.18
N ASP A 171 4.25 -1.92 11.48
CA ASP A 171 2.88 -2.43 11.37
C ASP A 171 2.09 -2.25 12.67
N ALA A 172 0.79 -2.53 12.62
CA ALA A 172 -0.09 -2.43 13.78
C ALA A 172 0.35 -3.36 14.93
N ALA A 173 0.89 -4.55 14.61
CA ALA A 173 1.37 -5.48 15.62
C ALA A 173 2.57 -4.91 16.37
N TRP A 174 3.52 -4.29 15.66
CA TRP A 174 4.67 -3.60 16.24
C TRP A 174 4.24 -2.44 17.13
N PHE A 175 3.32 -1.59 16.65
CA PHE A 175 2.78 -0.48 17.47
C PHE A 175 2.08 -0.99 18.72
N ASN A 176 1.26 -2.04 18.61
CA ASN A 176 0.58 -2.66 19.75
C ASN A 176 1.58 -3.24 20.76
N ALA A 177 2.65 -3.90 20.30
CA ALA A 177 3.68 -4.42 21.16
C ALA A 177 4.40 -3.32 21.96
N ARG A 178 4.76 -2.21 21.30
CA ARG A 178 5.39 -1.05 21.96
C ARG A 178 4.45 -0.33 22.90
N LEU A 179 3.17 -0.19 22.54
CA LEU A 179 2.15 0.40 23.41
C LEU A 179 1.96 -0.46 24.68
N ASN A 180 1.85 -1.78 24.55
CA ASN A 180 1.72 -2.69 25.69
C ASN A 180 2.94 -2.68 26.60
N GLU A 181 4.14 -2.50 26.05
CA GLU A 181 5.37 -2.32 26.82
C GLU A 181 5.37 -0.99 27.59
N ALA A 182 4.97 0.10 26.94
CA ALA A 182 4.82 1.41 27.57
C ALA A 182 3.77 1.38 28.70
N LEU A 183 2.60 0.76 28.46
CA LEU A 183 1.54 0.60 29.46
C LEU A 183 2.00 -0.20 30.68
N ARG A 184 2.71 -1.33 30.48
CA ARG A 184 3.26 -2.12 31.60
C ARG A 184 4.31 -1.36 32.40
N THR A 185 5.16 -0.59 31.70
CA THR A 185 6.20 0.24 32.33
C THR A 185 5.59 1.40 33.11
N ALA A 186 4.55 2.04 32.56
CA ALA A 186 3.79 3.07 33.23
C ALA A 186 3.09 2.50 34.47
N GLY A 187 2.43 1.34 34.34
CA GLY A 187 1.91 0.47 35.41
C GLY A 187 1.72 1.15 36.77
N PRO A 188 2.42 0.73 37.83
CA PRO A 188 2.26 1.29 39.18
C PRO A 188 2.81 2.72 39.36
N ARG A 189 3.49 3.30 38.36
CA ARG A 189 4.02 4.67 38.40
C ARG A 189 3.02 5.70 37.86
N TYR A 190 1.99 5.24 37.15
CA TYR A 190 0.92 6.09 36.66
C TYR A 190 -0.30 5.92 37.55
N THR A 191 -0.61 6.98 38.29
CA THR A 191 -1.79 7.07 39.14
C THR A 191 -2.68 8.15 38.54
N PRO A 192 -3.79 7.78 37.86
CA PRO A 192 -4.67 8.73 37.20
C PRO A 192 -5.14 9.86 38.12
N GLU A 193 -5.35 9.54 39.40
CA GLU A 193 -5.86 10.45 40.43
C GLU A 193 -4.91 11.61 40.75
N VAL A 194 -3.62 11.46 40.44
CA VAL A 194 -2.60 12.52 40.61
C VAL A 194 -1.96 12.93 39.28
N HIS A 195 -2.53 12.50 38.15
CA HIS A 195 -2.04 12.90 36.84
C HIS A 195 -2.31 14.38 36.58
N VAL A 196 -1.25 15.15 36.38
CA VAL A 196 -1.35 16.54 35.94
C VAL A 196 -1.33 16.54 34.42
N GLU A 197 -2.42 17.01 33.80
CA GLU A 197 -2.46 17.21 32.35
C GLU A 197 -1.51 18.33 31.95
N LEU A 198 -0.55 17.98 31.10
CA LEU A 198 0.40 18.94 30.53
C LEU A 198 -0.17 19.52 29.22
N PRO A 199 0.06 20.81 28.91
CA PRO A 199 -0.39 21.40 27.65
C PRO A 199 0.06 20.64 26.40
N ILE A 200 1.25 20.03 26.43
CA ILE A 200 1.79 19.21 25.34
C ILE A 200 0.93 17.97 25.04
N ALA A 201 0.16 17.45 26.01
CA ALA A 201 -0.77 16.36 25.77
C ALA A 201 -1.82 16.75 24.71
N GLY A 202 -2.25 18.02 24.68
CA GLY A 202 -3.17 18.53 23.66
C GLY A 202 -2.58 18.53 22.24
N GLU A 203 -1.26 18.67 22.10
CA GLU A 203 -0.59 18.55 20.80
C GLU A 203 -0.64 17.11 20.26
N PHE A 204 -0.50 16.12 21.16
CA PHE A 204 -0.66 14.71 20.77
C PHE A 204 -2.09 14.37 20.35
N GLU A 205 -3.10 14.97 20.98
CA GLU A 205 -4.50 14.84 20.53
C GLU A 205 -4.68 15.37 19.09
N ALA A 206 -3.99 16.48 18.75
CA ALA A 206 -4.00 17.06 17.41
C ALA A 206 -3.31 16.15 16.37
N PHE A 207 -2.12 15.63 16.71
CA PHE A 207 -1.41 14.64 15.87
C PHE A 207 -2.25 13.38 15.65
N GLY A 208 -2.86 12.87 16.72
CA GLY A 208 -3.73 11.70 16.70
C GLY A 208 -5.09 11.96 16.04
N ARG A 209 -5.43 13.23 15.78
CA ARG A 209 -6.76 13.66 15.29
C ARG A 209 -7.89 13.02 16.10
N THR A 210 -7.75 13.00 17.41
CA THR A 210 -8.71 12.32 18.28
C THR A 210 -10.01 13.10 18.40
N ALA A 211 -11.08 12.45 18.88
CA ALA A 211 -12.33 13.14 19.21
C ALA A 211 -12.11 14.31 20.18
N ARG A 212 -11.23 14.12 21.18
CA ARG A 212 -10.88 15.14 22.17
C ARG A 212 -10.30 16.40 21.54
N PHE A 213 -9.43 16.25 20.54
CA PHE A 213 -8.93 17.41 19.79
C PHE A 213 -10.07 18.15 19.10
N PHE A 214 -10.93 17.44 18.36
CA PHE A 214 -12.05 18.07 17.66
C PHE A 214 -13.05 18.73 18.61
N ASP A 215 -13.33 18.12 19.75
CA ASP A 215 -14.20 18.69 20.78
C ASP A 215 -13.60 19.96 21.39
N SER A 216 -12.28 20.01 21.62
CA SER A 216 -11.62 21.25 22.06
C SER A 216 -11.72 22.39 21.03
N GLN A 217 -11.62 22.08 19.73
CA GLN A 217 -11.80 23.08 18.67
C GLN A 217 -13.26 23.57 18.61
N LYS A 218 -14.23 22.67 18.80
CA LYS A 218 -15.66 23.04 18.88
C LYS A 218 -15.97 23.88 20.13
N ALA A 219 -15.33 23.60 21.26
CA ALA A 219 -15.47 24.39 22.48
C ALA A 219 -14.96 25.83 22.28
N ASN A 220 -13.84 26.02 21.56
CA ASN A 220 -13.35 27.35 21.19
C ASN A 220 -14.36 28.11 20.31
N ALA A 221 -15.02 27.44 19.37
CA ALA A 221 -16.07 28.04 18.55
C ALA A 221 -17.29 28.48 19.40
N ARG A 222 -17.63 27.74 20.45
CA ARG A 222 -18.68 28.13 21.41
C ARG A 222 -18.31 29.43 22.14
N ASN A 223 -17.09 29.53 22.66
CA ASN A 223 -16.62 30.72 23.36
C ASN A 223 -16.65 31.98 22.46
N ILE A 224 -16.32 31.83 21.18
CA ILE A 224 -16.40 32.91 20.20
C ILE A 224 -17.85 33.36 19.99
N ARG A 225 -18.81 32.42 19.86
CA ARG A 225 -20.25 32.75 19.75
C ARG A 225 -20.76 33.48 20.98
N GLU A 226 -20.39 33.02 22.18
CA GLU A 226 -20.81 33.65 23.44
C GLU A 226 -20.30 35.09 23.55
N LYS A 227 -19.09 35.40 23.06
CA LYS A 227 -18.55 36.77 23.02
C LYS A 227 -19.13 37.64 21.90
N LEU A 228 -19.53 37.05 20.77
CA LEU A 228 -20.16 37.77 19.67
C LEU A 228 -21.61 38.18 20.00
N ARG A 229 -22.35 37.34 20.72
CA ARG A 229 -23.77 37.54 21.00
C ARG A 229 -24.09 38.90 21.65
N PRO A 230 -23.41 39.37 22.72
CA PRO A 230 -23.68 40.69 23.29
C PRO A 230 -23.41 41.84 22.32
N LEU A 231 -22.47 41.68 21.39
CA LEU A 231 -22.13 42.69 20.39
C LEU A 231 -23.24 42.81 19.35
N GLU A 232 -23.87 41.72 18.95
CA GLU A 232 -25.02 41.69 18.03
C GLU A 232 -26.30 42.29 18.65
N TYR A 233 -26.46 42.18 19.97
CA TYR A 233 -27.63 42.70 20.71
C TYR A 233 -27.39 44.04 21.41
N SER A 234 -26.16 44.56 21.38
CA SER A 234 -25.86 45.85 21.99
C SER A 234 -26.50 46.96 21.17
N LYS A 235 -27.21 47.88 21.84
CA LYS A 235 -27.77 49.10 21.25
C LYS A 235 -26.66 50.12 20.88
N VAL A 236 -25.59 49.68 20.20
CA VAL A 236 -24.56 50.58 19.63
C VAL A 236 -25.06 51.15 18.29
N ALA A 237 -26.31 51.59 18.26
CA ALA A 237 -27.00 52.11 17.09
C ALA A 237 -27.18 53.63 17.19
N ALA A 238 -26.16 54.35 17.65
CA ALA A 238 -26.13 55.82 17.59
C ALA A 238 -25.19 56.33 16.48
N ASP A 239 -24.15 55.56 16.12
CA ASP A 239 -23.18 55.93 15.08
C ASP A 239 -23.23 54.94 13.91
N ALA A 240 -23.57 55.45 12.72
CA ALA A 240 -23.70 54.66 11.50
C ALA A 240 -22.38 53.97 11.08
N LYS A 241 -21.23 54.57 11.38
CA LYS A 241 -19.91 54.02 11.07
C LYS A 241 -19.60 52.81 11.94
N ILE A 242 -19.96 52.88 13.24
CA ILE A 242 -19.78 51.76 14.17
C ILE A 242 -20.68 50.58 13.79
N ALA A 243 -21.91 50.85 13.35
CA ALA A 243 -22.84 49.81 12.89
C ALA A 243 -22.32 49.05 11.64
N VAL A 244 -21.71 49.76 10.69
CA VAL A 244 -21.12 49.14 9.48
C VAL A 244 -19.93 48.24 9.86
N GLU A 245 -19.02 48.72 10.71
CA GLU A 245 -17.86 47.95 11.14
C GLU A 245 -18.27 46.71 11.98
N LEU A 246 -19.28 46.85 12.83
CA LEU A 246 -19.83 45.75 13.63
C LEU A 246 -20.43 44.64 12.76
N THR A 247 -21.16 45.03 11.71
CA THR A 247 -21.73 44.10 10.72
C THR A 247 -20.63 43.37 9.96
N SER A 248 -19.61 44.11 9.51
CA SER A 248 -18.41 43.55 8.87
C SER A 248 -17.69 42.55 9.77
N LEU A 249 -17.48 42.89 11.04
CA LEU A 249 -16.86 42.01 12.03
C LEU A 249 -17.69 40.74 12.27
N SER A 250 -19.00 40.86 12.51
CA SER A 250 -19.88 39.69 12.72
C SER A 250 -19.84 38.77 11.51
N SER A 251 -19.94 39.31 10.28
CA SER A 251 -19.87 38.48 9.06
C SER A 251 -18.57 37.67 8.95
N LYS A 252 -17.42 38.28 9.27
CA LYS A 252 -16.11 37.61 9.25
C LYS A 252 -16.01 36.54 10.34
N VAL A 253 -16.51 36.84 11.55
CA VAL A 253 -16.51 35.88 12.66
C VAL A 253 -17.43 34.69 12.36
N GLN A 254 -18.61 34.91 11.77
CA GLN A 254 -19.54 33.85 11.35
C GLN A 254 -18.94 32.96 10.26
N ALA A 255 -18.15 33.51 9.34
CA ALA A 255 -17.42 32.72 8.34
C ALA A 255 -16.39 31.78 8.97
N VAL A 256 -15.65 32.25 9.99
CA VAL A 256 -14.70 31.43 10.77
C VAL A 256 -15.44 30.34 11.54
N LEU A 257 -16.53 30.67 12.24
CA LEU A 257 -17.34 29.72 12.99
C LEU A 257 -17.94 28.62 12.10
N SER A 258 -18.38 28.99 10.90
CA SER A 258 -18.89 28.04 9.90
C SER A 258 -17.81 27.08 9.41
N SER A 259 -16.58 27.58 9.26
CA SER A 259 -15.43 26.76 8.87
C SER A 259 -15.04 25.78 9.98
N LEU A 260 -15.04 26.22 11.24
CA LEU A 260 -14.78 25.37 12.41
C LEU A 260 -15.86 24.28 12.59
N ALA A 261 -17.14 24.61 12.32
CA ALA A 261 -18.24 23.64 12.43
C ALA A 261 -18.17 22.51 11.39
N ARG A 262 -17.47 22.72 10.27
CA ARG A 262 -17.26 21.72 9.22
C ARG A 262 -16.09 20.77 9.52
N ILE A 263 -15.33 21.03 10.58
CA ILE A 263 -14.25 20.15 11.00
C ILE A 263 -14.88 18.94 11.70
N ASP A 264 -14.87 17.80 11.00
CA ASP A 264 -15.44 16.55 11.50
C ASP A 264 -14.38 15.44 11.64
N HIS A 265 -14.56 14.60 12.66
CA HIS A 265 -13.76 13.42 12.90
C HIS A 265 -14.18 12.32 11.91
N ARG A 266 -13.51 12.23 10.76
CA ARG A 266 -13.65 11.08 9.83
C ARG A 266 -12.88 9.84 10.32
N GLY A 267 -12.96 9.52 11.61
CA GLY A 267 -12.47 8.23 12.08
C GLY A 267 -13.48 7.16 11.73
N ARG A 268 -13.05 6.13 10.98
CA ARG A 268 -13.86 4.92 10.81
C ARG A 268 -14.13 4.37 12.19
N ASP A 269 -15.40 4.31 12.57
CA ASP A 269 -15.89 3.65 13.78
C ASP A 269 -15.65 2.13 13.60
N HIS A 270 -14.42 1.66 13.78
CA HIS A 270 -14.15 0.23 13.98
C HIS A 270 -14.55 -0.11 15.41
N ARG A 271 -15.87 -0.21 15.62
CA ARG A 271 -16.40 -0.93 16.77
C ARG A 271 -16.00 -2.40 16.61
N VAL A 272 -14.91 -2.78 17.27
CA VAL A 272 -14.65 -4.17 17.60
C VAL A 272 -15.77 -4.58 18.55
N GLY A 273 -16.76 -5.30 18.01
CA GLY A 273 -17.78 -5.95 18.80
C GLY A 273 -17.11 -6.96 19.72
N THR A 274 -17.09 -6.65 21.01
CA THR A 274 -16.85 -7.63 22.06
C THR A 274 -18.06 -8.55 22.13
N HIS A 275 -17.99 -9.70 21.45
CA HIS A 275 -18.84 -10.83 21.79
C HIS A 275 -18.30 -11.47 23.08
N ARG A 276 -19.13 -11.42 24.12
CA ARG A 276 -19.15 -12.43 25.18
C ARG A 276 -19.60 -13.77 24.62
#